data_AF-A0A7K0VTZ9-F1
#
_entry.id   AF-A0A7K0VTZ9-F1
#
_cell.length_a   1.000
_cell.length_b   1.000
_cell.length_c   1.000
_cell.angle_alpha   90.00
_cell.angle_beta   90.00
_cell.angle_gamma   90.00
#
_symmetry.space_group_name_H-M   'P 1'
#
loop_
_entity.id
_entity.type
_entity.pdbx_description
1 polymer ?
#
loop_
_entity_poly.entity_id
_entity_poly.type
_entity_poly.pdbx_seq_one_letter_code
_entity_poly.pdbx_strand_id
1 'polypeptide(L)'
;MSQIRKNARKFAAIIGLCSVAFVAIPLAGTSVSAETAPVFTLSTTVENVQQCGSLVGYTISSTGGAVTRYAISPTVPKGLIFSSTTGLLSGKPEVVASATQFSITGTNTAGSLTKYFTLAVTQPEIKDIYPKCQVVTGVVGTSISPTVAYYDWNIPSEYNFTISPALPTGLTINELTGVISGTPTKETPAVDWQFTVTMDEEDQPNQYFATVTMTIYPLVVATTTTTTTTTVAATTTTTTTVAPATTTTVAPATTTTVAPTTTTTVAVAKKTTIVCTKGSTTKRVTAVNPKCPTGYKKKTK
;
A
#
# COMPACT_ATOMS: atom_id res chain seq x y z
N MET A 1 44.55 50.45 -57.89
CA MET A 1 44.51 51.59 -58.84
C MET A 1 44.81 51.02 -60.22
N SER A 2 43.89 51.17 -61.19
CA SER A 2 44.09 50.86 -62.63
C SER A 2 44.23 49.37 -62.98
N GLN A 3 43.41 48.69 -63.79
CA GLN A 3 42.32 49.05 -64.71
C GLN A 3 41.47 47.78 -64.91
N ILE A 4 40.28 47.72 -64.29
CA ILE A 4 39.20 46.85 -64.75
C ILE A 4 38.17 47.80 -65.34
N ARG A 5 38.22 48.01 -66.66
CA ARG A 5 37.12 48.53 -67.49
C ARG A 5 37.57 48.58 -68.95
N LYS A 6 36.94 47.75 -69.78
CA LYS A 6 36.46 47.99 -71.16
C LYS A 6 36.39 46.63 -71.86
N ASN A 7 35.19 46.08 -71.97
CA ASN A 7 34.36 46.11 -73.19
C ASN A 7 34.75 44.95 -74.12
N ALA A 8 33.87 44.26 -74.83
CA ALA A 8 32.43 44.12 -74.86
C ALA A 8 32.20 43.21 -76.08
N ARG A 9 31.22 42.31 -76.00
CA ARG A 9 30.43 41.83 -77.15
C ARG A 9 31.20 41.14 -78.28
N LYS A 10 30.99 39.83 -78.38
CA LYS A 10 30.32 39.16 -79.51
C LYS A 10 30.58 37.66 -79.36
N PHE A 11 29.54 36.88 -79.07
CA PHE A 11 29.18 35.73 -79.89
C PHE A 11 27.85 35.19 -79.36
N ALA A 12 26.81 35.47 -80.15
CA ALA A 12 25.49 34.90 -79.97
C ALA A 12 25.49 33.47 -80.55
N ALA A 13 24.77 32.60 -79.85
CA ALA A 13 23.99 31.47 -80.34
C ALA A 13 24.71 30.26 -80.99
N ILE A 14 24.46 29.08 -80.39
CA ILE A 14 23.87 27.84 -80.95
C ILE A 14 23.92 26.83 -79.78
N ILE A 15 22.95 26.84 -78.86
CA ILE A 15 21.78 25.93 -78.81
C ILE A 15 22.12 24.50 -79.23
N GLY A 16 22.53 23.69 -78.26
CA GLY A 16 22.40 22.23 -78.25
C GLY A 16 21.63 21.83 -76.99
N LEU A 17 20.32 21.62 -77.12
CA LEU A 17 19.41 21.19 -76.06
C LEU A 17 19.84 19.83 -75.48
N CYS A 18 20.31 19.82 -74.24
CA CYS A 18 20.15 18.68 -73.35
C CYS A 18 19.53 19.22 -72.06
N SER A 19 18.19 19.38 -72.07
CA SER A 19 17.42 19.81 -70.92
C SER A 19 17.40 18.70 -69.89
N VAL A 20 18.41 18.66 -69.02
CA VAL A 20 18.31 17.94 -67.76
C VAL A 20 17.36 18.76 -66.89
N ALA A 21 16.09 18.35 -66.86
CA ALA A 21 15.14 18.87 -65.90
C ALA A 21 15.67 18.50 -64.51
N PHE A 22 16.34 19.45 -63.85
CA PHE A 22 16.51 19.40 -62.40
C PHE A 22 15.11 19.53 -61.80
N VAL A 23 14.48 18.38 -61.57
CA VAL A 23 13.33 18.29 -60.67
C VAL A 23 13.90 18.62 -59.29
N ALA A 24 13.79 19.89 -58.90
CA ALA A 24 13.96 20.28 -57.51
C ALA A 24 12.85 19.57 -56.74
N ILE A 25 13.18 18.41 -56.15
CA ILE A 25 12.33 17.77 -55.15
C ILE A 25 12.27 18.79 -54.00
N PRO A 26 11.13 19.40 -53.68
CA PRO A 26 11.04 20.22 -52.49
C PRO A 26 11.34 19.32 -51.30
N LEU A 27 12.45 19.57 -50.61
CA LEU A 27 12.68 18.99 -49.30
C LEU A 27 11.54 19.52 -48.43
N ALA A 28 10.49 18.71 -48.26
CA ALA A 28 9.40 19.03 -47.37
C ALA A 28 9.99 19.17 -45.98
N GLY A 29 10.30 20.41 -45.59
CA GLY A 29 10.65 20.73 -44.23
C GLY A 29 9.48 20.27 -43.38
N THR A 30 9.68 19.22 -42.58
CA THR A 30 8.76 18.88 -41.52
C THR A 30 8.72 20.09 -40.61
N SER A 31 7.73 20.95 -40.78
CA SER A 31 7.46 22.05 -39.86
C SER A 31 7.00 21.40 -38.57
N VAL A 32 7.94 21.18 -37.66
CA VAL A 32 7.63 20.72 -36.31
C VAL A 32 6.84 21.86 -35.66
N SER A 33 5.55 21.65 -35.43
CA SER A 33 4.74 22.62 -34.70
C SER A 33 5.38 22.81 -33.33
N ALA A 34 5.70 24.05 -32.96
CA ALA A 34 6.24 24.36 -31.65
C ALA A 34 5.27 23.86 -30.57
N GLU A 35 5.78 23.11 -29.60
CA GLU A 35 4.98 22.64 -28.48
C GLU A 35 4.48 23.85 -27.67
N THR A 36 3.21 23.85 -27.28
CA THR A 36 2.62 24.90 -26.45
C THR A 36 2.75 24.53 -24.97
N ALA A 37 2.87 25.52 -24.08
CA ALA A 37 2.92 25.25 -22.65
C ALA A 37 1.59 24.68 -22.13
N PRO A 38 1.59 23.95 -21.00
CA PRO A 38 0.37 23.37 -20.48
C PRO A 38 -0.62 24.43 -19.99
N VAL A 39 -1.89 24.23 -20.30
CA VAL A 39 -3.00 24.96 -19.68
C VAL A 39 -4.04 23.95 -19.23
N PHE A 40 -4.45 24.02 -17.97
CA PHE A 40 -5.46 23.13 -17.41
C PHE A 40 -6.19 23.77 -16.23
N THR A 41 -7.34 23.20 -15.89
CA THR A 41 -8.16 23.55 -14.72
C THR A 41 -8.48 22.31 -13.88
N LEU A 42 -8.82 22.53 -12.61
CA LEU A 42 -9.34 21.51 -11.71
C LEU A 42 -10.87 21.69 -11.60
N SER A 43 -11.63 20.60 -11.53
CA SER A 43 -13.09 20.66 -11.33
C SER A 43 -13.49 21.22 -9.96
N THR A 44 -12.64 21.01 -8.95
CA THR A 44 -12.75 21.59 -7.61
C THR A 44 -11.36 21.95 -7.10
N THR A 45 -11.30 22.88 -6.15
CA THR A 45 -10.05 23.35 -5.53
C THR A 45 -10.02 23.12 -4.01
N VAL A 46 -11.10 22.58 -3.43
CA VAL A 46 -11.18 22.30 -2.00
C VAL A 46 -11.91 20.98 -1.78
N GLU A 47 -11.44 20.20 -0.82
CA GLU A 47 -12.13 19.00 -0.32
C GLU A 47 -11.94 18.85 1.20
N ASN A 48 -13.01 18.44 1.87
CA ASN A 48 -13.01 18.04 3.27
C ASN A 48 -13.41 16.56 3.31
N VAL A 49 -12.54 15.72 3.86
CA VAL A 49 -12.76 14.28 3.94
C VAL A 49 -12.48 13.81 5.36
N GLN A 50 -13.26 12.84 5.84
CA GLN A 50 -13.00 12.21 7.13
C GLN A 50 -11.81 11.25 7.01
N GLN A 51 -11.07 11.02 8.10
CA GLN A 51 -10.07 9.94 8.14
C GLN A 51 -10.71 8.64 7.61
N CYS A 52 -10.03 7.96 6.67
CA CYS A 52 -10.49 6.72 6.02
C CYS A 52 -11.69 6.86 5.07
N GLY A 53 -12.18 8.09 4.88
CA GLY A 53 -13.15 8.44 3.86
C GLY A 53 -12.55 8.29 2.46
N SER A 54 -13.40 7.96 1.49
CA SER A 54 -13.00 8.00 0.07
C SER A 54 -12.96 9.44 -0.40
N LEU A 55 -11.94 9.79 -1.18
CA LEU A 55 -11.89 11.08 -1.85
C LEU A 55 -12.98 11.14 -2.93
N VAL A 56 -13.69 12.27 -2.98
CA VAL A 56 -14.39 12.72 -4.18
C VAL A 56 -13.36 13.16 -5.22
N GLY A 57 -12.31 13.85 -4.77
CA GLY A 57 -11.21 14.30 -5.58
C GLY A 57 -11.59 15.42 -6.56
N TYR A 58 -10.76 15.56 -7.59
CA TYR A 58 -10.95 16.50 -8.69
C TYR A 58 -10.63 15.80 -10.02
N THR A 59 -11.09 16.41 -11.11
CA THR A 59 -10.67 16.05 -12.47
C THR A 59 -9.84 17.17 -13.07
N ILE A 60 -8.97 16.84 -14.03
CA ILE A 60 -8.14 17.79 -14.75
C ILE A 60 -8.69 17.95 -16.18
N SER A 61 -9.00 19.18 -16.57
CA SER A 61 -9.36 19.52 -17.96
C SER A 61 -8.22 20.32 -18.58
N SER A 62 -7.59 19.80 -19.63
CA SER A 62 -6.46 20.45 -20.29
C SER A 62 -6.87 21.09 -21.62
N THR A 63 -6.49 22.34 -21.81
CA THR A 63 -6.78 23.15 -23.01
C THR A 63 -5.53 23.69 -23.70
N GLY A 64 -4.35 23.52 -23.08
CA GLY A 64 -3.06 23.91 -23.66
C GLY A 64 -2.30 22.72 -24.23
N GLY A 65 -0.96 22.80 -24.20
CA GLY A 65 -0.12 21.66 -24.60
C GLY A 65 -0.29 20.46 -23.67
N ALA A 66 -0.03 19.27 -24.21
CA ALA A 66 -0.13 18.02 -23.48
C ALA A 66 0.86 18.00 -22.31
N VAL A 67 0.38 17.67 -21.11
CA VAL A 67 1.23 17.52 -19.93
C VAL A 67 2.00 16.22 -20.02
N THR A 68 3.33 16.28 -19.89
CA THR A 68 4.20 15.09 -19.84
C THR A 68 4.24 14.48 -18.44
N ARG A 69 4.22 15.31 -17.41
CA ARG A 69 4.23 14.87 -16.01
C ARG A 69 3.57 15.88 -15.08
N TYR A 70 2.91 15.37 -14.05
CA TYR A 70 2.43 16.11 -12.91
C TYR A 70 3.32 15.92 -11.68
N ALA A 71 3.38 16.96 -10.83
CA ALA A 71 3.99 16.94 -9.51
C ALA A 71 3.04 17.55 -8.48
N ILE A 72 3.17 17.15 -7.21
CA ILE A 72 2.42 17.72 -6.09
C ILE A 72 3.38 18.13 -4.96
N SER A 73 3.08 19.22 -4.27
CA SER A 73 3.82 19.68 -3.07
C SER A 73 2.87 20.43 -2.13
N PRO A 74 2.94 20.25 -0.80
CA PRO A 74 3.84 19.34 -0.06
C PRO A 74 3.48 17.86 -0.27
N THR A 75 4.19 16.95 0.39
CA THR A 75 3.87 15.52 0.38
C THR A 75 2.44 15.29 0.86
N VAL A 76 1.69 14.45 0.15
CA VAL A 76 0.30 14.13 0.48
C VAL A 76 0.21 13.36 1.81
N PRO A 77 -0.90 13.48 2.57
CA PRO A 77 -1.13 12.70 3.78
C PRO A 77 -0.98 11.19 3.54
N LYS A 78 -0.50 10.46 4.55
CA LYS A 78 -0.35 9.01 4.50
C LYS A 78 -1.68 8.34 4.09
N GLY A 79 -1.58 7.31 3.25
CA GLY A 79 -2.73 6.58 2.69
C GLY A 79 -3.30 7.20 1.41
N LEU A 80 -2.88 8.41 1.05
CA LEU A 80 -3.16 8.99 -0.26
C LEU A 80 -2.00 8.75 -1.22
N ILE A 81 -2.34 8.56 -2.50
CA ILE A 81 -1.41 8.32 -3.58
C ILE A 81 -1.65 9.39 -4.64
N PHE A 82 -0.59 10.08 -5.05
CA PHE A 82 -0.63 11.01 -6.18
C PHE A 82 -0.07 10.34 -7.44
N SER A 83 -0.85 10.35 -8.52
CA SER A 83 -0.41 9.85 -9.82
C SER A 83 0.34 10.94 -10.58
N SER A 84 1.65 10.78 -10.76
CA SER A 84 2.44 11.72 -11.58
C SER A 84 2.08 11.71 -13.07
N THR A 85 1.32 10.70 -13.53
CA THR A 85 0.87 10.58 -14.92
C THR A 85 -0.48 11.26 -15.14
N THR A 86 -1.42 11.10 -14.20
CA THR A 86 -2.78 11.64 -14.36
C THR A 86 -3.01 12.93 -13.57
N GLY A 87 -2.11 13.27 -12.64
CA GLY A 87 -2.23 14.42 -11.76
C GLY A 87 -3.33 14.29 -10.70
N LEU A 88 -3.89 13.09 -10.51
CA LEU A 88 -5.01 12.86 -9.60
C LEU A 88 -4.56 12.22 -8.27
N LEU A 89 -5.30 12.53 -7.21
CA LEU A 89 -5.20 11.87 -5.91
C LEU A 89 -6.14 10.66 -5.83
N SER A 90 -5.67 9.59 -5.21
CA SER A 90 -6.46 8.40 -4.89
C SER A 90 -6.08 7.85 -3.52
N GLY A 91 -6.77 6.80 -3.06
CA GLY A 91 -6.56 6.20 -1.75
C GLY A 91 -7.46 6.81 -0.67
N LYS A 92 -7.09 6.59 0.59
CA LYS A 92 -7.84 7.02 1.77
C LYS A 92 -6.88 7.61 2.80
N PRO A 93 -7.13 8.81 3.34
CA PRO A 93 -6.20 9.41 4.28
C PRO A 93 -6.22 8.67 5.62
N GLU A 94 -5.04 8.30 6.11
CA GLU A 94 -4.86 7.56 7.36
C GLU A 94 -4.65 8.46 8.57
N VAL A 95 -4.40 9.76 8.37
CA VAL A 95 -4.04 10.69 9.45
C VAL A 95 -4.84 11.98 9.30
N VAL A 96 -5.45 12.42 10.39
CA VAL A 96 -6.11 13.73 10.49
C VAL A 96 -5.10 14.83 10.22
N ALA A 97 -5.48 15.79 9.40
CA ALA A 97 -4.62 16.88 8.96
C ALA A 97 -5.45 18.15 8.80
N SER A 98 -4.93 19.27 9.32
CA SER A 98 -5.51 20.58 9.07
C SER A 98 -5.56 20.89 7.58
N ALA A 99 -6.46 21.79 7.18
CA ALA A 99 -6.57 22.24 5.80
C ALA A 99 -5.20 22.65 5.24
N THR A 100 -4.71 21.89 4.26
CA THR A 100 -3.39 22.06 3.66
C THR A 100 -3.58 22.34 2.18
N GLN A 101 -2.94 23.40 1.68
CA GLN A 101 -2.95 23.75 0.26
C GLN A 101 -1.81 23.03 -0.46
N PHE A 102 -2.16 22.23 -1.46
CA PHE A 102 -1.25 21.52 -2.34
C PHE A 102 -1.12 22.24 -3.67
N SER A 103 0.10 22.46 -4.14
CA SER A 103 0.40 22.87 -5.50
C SER A 103 0.49 21.65 -6.41
N ILE A 104 -0.28 21.61 -7.48
CA ILE A 104 -0.27 20.59 -8.53
C ILE A 104 0.31 21.23 -9.79
N THR A 105 1.49 20.78 -10.22
CA THR A 105 2.22 21.35 -11.36
C THR A 105 2.25 20.37 -12.52
N GLY A 106 1.65 20.74 -13.65
CA GLY A 106 1.78 20.02 -14.92
C GLY A 106 2.89 20.64 -15.77
N THR A 107 3.79 19.81 -16.31
CA THR A 107 4.98 20.24 -17.06
C THR A 107 5.10 19.53 -18.41
N ASN A 108 5.58 20.24 -19.42
CA ASN A 108 6.07 19.72 -20.69
C ASN A 108 7.33 20.49 -21.15
N THR A 109 7.83 20.27 -22.38
CA THR A 109 9.08 20.92 -22.82
C THR A 109 8.93 22.42 -23.07
N ALA A 110 7.70 22.88 -23.32
CA ALA A 110 7.38 24.29 -23.58
C ALA A 110 7.12 25.11 -22.30
N GLY A 111 6.91 24.44 -21.15
CA GLY A 111 6.77 25.11 -19.86
C GLY A 111 5.96 24.32 -18.83
N SER A 112 5.45 25.02 -17.83
CA SER A 112 4.66 24.42 -16.75
C SER A 112 3.55 25.35 -16.27
N LEU A 113 2.47 24.77 -15.75
CA LEU A 113 1.41 25.49 -15.05
C LEU A 113 1.12 24.83 -13.70
N THR A 114 0.90 25.66 -12.68
CA THR A 114 0.54 25.22 -11.32
C THR A 114 -0.91 25.59 -11.01
N LYS A 115 -1.64 24.64 -10.41
CA LYS A 115 -2.96 24.84 -9.78
C LYS A 115 -2.89 24.46 -8.31
N TYR A 116 -3.85 24.93 -7.53
CA TYR A 116 -3.90 24.69 -6.10
C TYR A 116 -5.14 23.90 -5.73
N PHE A 117 -4.97 22.94 -4.82
CA PHE A 117 -6.03 22.13 -4.24
C PHE A 117 -5.83 22.07 -2.73
N THR A 118 -6.85 22.46 -1.96
CA THR A 118 -6.82 22.43 -0.51
C THR A 118 -7.54 21.20 0.02
N LEU A 119 -6.87 20.40 0.82
CA LEU A 119 -7.45 19.21 1.45
C LEU A 119 -7.41 19.36 2.97
N ALA A 120 -8.55 19.15 3.62
CA ALA A 120 -8.64 18.95 5.06
C ALA A 120 -9.05 17.49 5.36
N VAL A 121 -8.30 16.82 6.24
CA VAL A 121 -8.68 15.50 6.75
C VAL A 121 -9.18 15.67 8.17
N THR A 122 -10.48 15.52 8.36
CA THR A 122 -11.13 15.77 9.65
C THR A 122 -11.33 14.48 10.43
N GLN A 123 -11.54 14.62 11.74
CA GLN A 123 -12.01 13.53 12.59
C GLN A 123 -13.55 13.46 12.53
N PRO A 124 -14.17 12.28 12.78
CA PRO A 124 -15.61 12.12 12.82
C PRO A 124 -16.27 13.01 13.88
N GLU A 125 -17.44 13.56 13.55
CA GLU A 125 -17.97 14.77 14.20
C GLU A 125 -18.58 14.56 15.60
N ILE A 126 -19.01 13.36 16.02
CA ILE A 126 -19.57 13.11 17.38
C ILE A 126 -19.79 11.62 17.70
N LYS A 127 -19.59 11.23 18.99
CA LYS A 127 -19.80 9.90 19.62
C LYS A 127 -19.47 8.72 18.69
N ASP A 128 -18.23 8.67 18.20
CA ASP A 128 -17.72 7.54 17.43
C ASP A 128 -16.32 7.19 17.93
N ILE A 129 -15.89 5.96 17.67
CA ILE A 129 -14.54 5.50 17.97
C ILE A 129 -13.53 6.20 17.04
N TYR A 130 -12.45 6.72 17.64
CA TYR A 130 -11.34 7.31 16.91
C TYR A 130 -10.00 6.67 17.34
N PRO A 131 -9.03 6.46 16.42
CA PRO A 131 -9.10 6.70 14.97
C PRO A 131 -10.08 5.77 14.24
N LYS A 132 -10.66 6.21 13.12
CA LYS A 132 -11.68 5.42 12.43
C LYS A 132 -11.09 4.21 11.71
N CYS A 133 -9.85 4.36 11.24
CA CYS A 133 -9.07 3.23 10.78
C CYS A 133 -7.59 3.40 11.09
N GLN A 134 -6.88 2.27 11.05
CA GLN A 134 -5.44 2.19 11.23
C GLN A 134 -4.86 1.20 10.21
N VAL A 135 -3.61 1.41 9.83
CA VAL A 135 -2.87 0.49 8.95
C VAL A 135 -1.67 -0.06 9.68
N VAL A 136 -1.58 -1.39 9.74
CA VAL A 136 -0.47 -2.12 10.36
C VAL A 136 0.31 -2.83 9.27
N THR A 137 1.61 -2.56 9.21
CA THR A 137 2.54 -3.29 8.35
C THR A 137 3.63 -3.91 9.20
N GLY A 138 4.09 -5.10 8.83
CA GLY A 138 5.12 -5.81 9.58
C GLY A 138 5.76 -6.93 8.78
N VAL A 139 6.81 -7.52 9.36
CA VAL A 139 7.50 -8.69 8.80
C VAL A 139 7.48 -9.78 9.86
N VAL A 140 7.26 -11.03 9.44
CA VAL A 140 7.32 -12.19 10.35
C VAL A 140 8.62 -12.18 11.15
N GLY A 141 8.52 -12.35 12.46
CA GLY A 141 9.66 -12.35 13.39
C GLY A 141 10.17 -10.97 13.83
N THR A 142 9.58 -9.87 13.34
CA THR A 142 9.93 -8.50 13.77
C THR A 142 8.76 -7.85 14.49
N SER A 143 9.00 -7.22 15.64
CA SER A 143 7.93 -6.49 16.35
C SER A 143 7.34 -5.40 15.46
N ILE A 144 6.01 -5.31 15.41
CA ILE A 144 5.34 -4.20 14.73
C ILE A 144 5.52 -2.91 15.54
N SER A 145 5.42 -1.77 14.87
CA SER A 145 5.12 -0.51 15.55
C SER A 145 3.71 -0.61 16.16
N PRO A 146 3.56 -0.37 17.47
CA PRO A 146 2.24 -0.40 18.11
C PRO A 146 1.27 0.56 17.44
N THR A 147 0.00 0.18 17.41
CA THR A 147 -1.02 1.11 16.93
C THR A 147 -1.30 2.23 17.92
N VAL A 148 -2.06 3.24 17.48
CA VAL A 148 -2.52 4.32 18.35
C VAL A 148 -3.67 3.81 19.22
N ALA A 149 -3.73 4.26 20.48
CA ALA A 149 -4.86 3.95 21.34
C ALA A 149 -6.16 4.54 20.77
N TYR A 150 -7.23 3.78 20.89
CA TYR A 150 -8.56 4.26 20.57
C TYR A 150 -9.13 5.07 21.72
N TYR A 151 -9.87 6.12 21.40
CA TYR A 151 -10.62 6.90 22.37
C TYR A 151 -11.94 7.35 21.78
N ASP A 152 -12.88 7.69 22.66
CA ASP A 152 -14.10 8.40 22.33
C ASP A 152 -13.99 9.84 22.86
N TRP A 153 -14.76 10.76 22.30
CA TRP A 153 -14.55 12.18 22.59
C TRP A 153 -15.00 12.61 24.00
N ASN A 154 -15.73 11.81 24.81
CA ASN A 154 -16.31 12.38 26.05
C ASN A 154 -16.98 11.45 27.10
N ILE A 155 -16.59 10.17 27.29
CA ILE A 155 -17.21 9.38 28.37
C ILE A 155 -16.19 8.84 29.38
N PRO A 156 -16.42 9.02 30.71
CA PRO A 156 -15.58 8.45 31.76
C PRO A 156 -15.83 6.94 31.99
N SER A 157 -16.42 6.22 31.02
CA SER A 157 -16.74 4.80 31.13
C SER A 157 -15.52 3.94 30.78
N GLU A 158 -15.44 2.78 31.42
CA GLU A 158 -14.46 1.75 31.10
C GLU A 158 -14.92 1.03 29.82
N TYR A 159 -14.13 1.16 28.75
CA TYR A 159 -14.41 0.52 27.47
C TYR A 159 -13.69 -0.81 27.35
N ASN A 160 -14.35 -1.76 26.69
CA ASN A 160 -13.71 -3.00 26.27
C ASN A 160 -13.56 -3.03 24.75
N PHE A 161 -12.33 -3.25 24.30
CA PHE A 161 -11.98 -3.36 22.88
C PHE A 161 -11.85 -4.82 22.49
N THR A 162 -12.59 -5.22 21.46
CA THR A 162 -12.49 -6.55 20.84
C THR A 162 -12.14 -6.42 19.36
N ILE A 163 -11.58 -7.48 18.78
CA ILE A 163 -11.16 -7.48 17.37
C ILE A 163 -11.62 -8.76 16.65
N SER A 164 -12.11 -8.61 15.43
CA SER A 164 -12.56 -9.71 14.57
C SER A 164 -12.19 -9.45 13.10
N PRO A 165 -11.66 -10.44 12.35
CA PRO A 165 -11.34 -11.80 12.77
C PRO A 165 -10.17 -11.87 13.77
N ALA A 166 -9.79 -13.07 14.21
CA ALA A 166 -8.66 -13.23 15.13
C ALA A 166 -7.36 -12.72 14.51
N LEU A 167 -6.58 -11.95 15.28
CA LEU A 167 -5.28 -11.45 14.87
C LEU A 167 -4.32 -12.59 14.48
N PRO A 168 -3.37 -12.33 13.55
CA PRO A 168 -2.27 -13.25 13.28
C PRO A 168 -1.54 -13.63 14.56
N THR A 169 -1.05 -14.88 14.62
CA THR A 169 -0.34 -15.39 15.80
C THR A 169 0.85 -14.50 16.15
N GLY A 170 1.01 -14.20 17.44
CA GLY A 170 2.07 -13.32 17.94
C GLY A 170 1.69 -11.84 18.03
N LEU A 171 0.51 -11.46 17.53
CA LEU A 171 -0.09 -10.14 17.76
C LEU A 171 -1.22 -10.23 18.79
N THR A 172 -1.40 -9.15 19.55
CA THR A 172 -2.43 -9.02 20.59
C THR A 172 -3.03 -7.62 20.58
N ILE A 173 -4.30 -7.51 20.95
CA ILE A 173 -4.97 -6.24 21.24
C ILE A 173 -5.07 -6.03 22.75
N ASN A 174 -4.78 -4.82 23.21
CA ASN A 174 -5.02 -4.42 24.59
C ASN A 174 -6.51 -4.10 24.78
N GLU A 175 -7.21 -4.85 25.63
CA GLU A 175 -8.67 -4.74 25.80
C GLU A 175 -9.13 -3.40 26.38
N LEU A 176 -8.25 -2.60 26.99
CA LEU A 176 -8.59 -1.30 27.60
C LEU A 176 -8.29 -0.11 26.69
N THR A 177 -7.34 -0.26 25.76
CA THR A 177 -6.87 0.86 24.90
C THR A 177 -7.08 0.59 23.41
N GLY A 178 -7.41 -0.65 23.04
CA GLY A 178 -7.50 -1.12 21.67
C GLY A 178 -6.16 -1.14 20.92
N VAL A 179 -5.03 -0.88 21.60
CA VAL A 179 -3.70 -0.89 20.98
C VAL A 179 -3.32 -2.31 20.55
N ILE A 180 -2.95 -2.47 19.29
CA ILE A 180 -2.43 -3.71 18.72
C ILE A 180 -0.90 -3.65 18.75
N SER A 181 -0.28 -4.69 19.31
CA SER A 181 1.17 -4.82 19.42
C SER A 181 1.60 -6.30 19.37
N GLY A 182 2.91 -6.53 19.26
CA GLY A 182 3.51 -7.88 19.29
C GLY A 182 4.44 -8.15 18.12
N THR A 183 4.85 -9.42 17.99
CA THR A 183 5.72 -9.91 16.92
C THR A 183 4.98 -10.99 16.15
N PRO A 184 4.57 -10.75 14.89
CA PRO A 184 3.81 -11.73 14.14
C PRO A 184 4.69 -12.93 13.80
N THR A 185 4.15 -14.13 14.00
CA THR A 185 4.83 -15.39 13.66
C THR A 185 4.30 -16.01 12.37
N LYS A 186 3.29 -15.38 11.77
CA LYS A 186 2.67 -15.81 10.52
C LYS A 186 2.34 -14.60 9.65
N GLU A 187 2.60 -14.75 8.36
CA GLU A 187 2.22 -13.76 7.36
C GLU A 187 0.69 -13.69 7.21
N THR A 188 0.20 -12.53 6.78
CA THR A 188 -1.19 -12.40 6.33
C THR A 188 -1.27 -12.86 4.89
N PRO A 189 -2.42 -13.37 4.42
CA PRO A 189 -2.62 -13.60 2.99
C PRO A 189 -2.35 -12.33 2.16
N ALA A 190 -2.04 -12.51 0.89
CA ALA A 190 -1.66 -11.42 -0.02
C ALA A 190 -2.78 -10.41 -0.34
N VAL A 191 -3.97 -10.57 0.24
CA VAL A 191 -5.11 -9.65 0.06
C VAL A 191 -5.30 -8.91 1.37
N ASP A 192 -5.48 -7.59 1.30
CA ASP A 192 -5.67 -6.70 2.46
C ASP A 192 -6.72 -7.25 3.43
N TRP A 193 -6.26 -7.71 4.59
CA TRP A 193 -7.13 -8.22 5.64
C TRP A 193 -7.65 -7.05 6.47
N GLN A 194 -8.97 -6.92 6.51
CA GLN A 194 -9.65 -5.96 7.35
C GLN A 194 -10.14 -6.61 8.62
N PHE A 195 -9.81 -5.97 9.74
CA PHE A 195 -10.27 -6.32 11.06
C PHE A 195 -11.21 -5.23 11.53
N THR A 196 -12.32 -5.63 12.13
CA THR A 196 -13.22 -4.74 12.84
C THR A 196 -12.83 -4.73 14.31
N VAL A 197 -12.48 -3.54 14.79
CA VAL A 197 -12.35 -3.27 16.22
C VAL A 197 -13.70 -2.78 16.71
N THR A 198 -14.23 -3.46 17.72
CA THR A 198 -15.47 -3.06 18.38
C THR A 198 -15.13 -2.46 19.74
N MET A 199 -15.62 -1.26 19.99
CA MET A 199 -15.61 -0.63 21.31
C MET A 199 -17.00 -0.78 21.91
N ASP A 200 -17.08 -1.57 22.98
CA ASP A 200 -18.30 -1.84 23.72
C ASP A 200 -18.31 -1.00 25.00
N GLU A 201 -19.38 -0.22 25.18
CA GLU A 201 -19.66 0.51 26.41
C GLU A 201 -20.38 -0.46 27.38
N GLU A 202 -19.77 -0.82 28.52
CA GLU A 202 -20.28 -1.89 29.40
C GLU A 202 -21.71 -1.62 29.91
N ASP A 203 -22.10 -0.35 30.01
CA ASP A 203 -23.39 0.11 30.55
C ASP A 203 -24.40 0.60 29.49
N GLN A 204 -24.07 0.54 28.19
CA GLN A 204 -24.96 1.02 27.11
C GLN A 204 -24.97 0.06 25.92
N PRO A 205 -26.09 -0.05 25.17
CA PRO A 205 -26.17 -0.92 23.98
C PRO A 205 -25.39 -0.39 22.77
N ASN A 206 -24.61 0.68 22.93
CA ASN A 206 -23.92 1.33 21.82
C ASN A 206 -22.60 0.62 21.53
N GLN A 207 -22.47 0.11 20.29
CA GLN A 207 -21.21 -0.39 19.76
C GLN A 207 -20.65 0.59 18.73
N TYR A 208 -19.34 0.82 18.81
CA TYR A 208 -18.61 1.62 17.83
C TYR A 208 -17.61 0.75 17.09
N PHE A 209 -17.46 1.02 15.79
CA PHE A 209 -16.63 0.19 14.92
C PHE A 209 -15.52 1.00 14.27
N ALA A 210 -14.29 0.50 14.36
CA ALA A 210 -13.15 0.98 13.58
C ALA A 210 -12.60 -0.17 12.73
N THR A 211 -11.87 0.17 11.66
CA THR A 211 -11.24 -0.82 10.79
C THR A 211 -9.72 -0.81 10.93
N VAL A 212 -9.09 -1.97 10.95
CA VAL A 212 -7.64 -2.11 10.85
C VAL A 212 -7.32 -2.88 9.59
N THR A 213 -6.52 -2.28 8.71
CA THR A 213 -5.95 -3.00 7.57
C THR A 213 -4.57 -3.50 7.93
N MET A 214 -4.30 -4.77 7.71
CA MET A 214 -3.04 -5.39 8.12
C MET A 214 -2.35 -6.12 6.97
N THR A 215 -1.05 -5.86 6.83
CA THR A 215 -0.18 -6.55 5.85
C THR A 215 1.10 -7.00 6.55
N ILE A 216 1.21 -8.30 6.81
CA ILE A 216 2.42 -8.92 7.36
C ILE A 216 3.13 -9.69 6.26
N TYR A 217 4.34 -9.26 5.93
CA TYR A 217 5.20 -9.89 4.93
C TYR A 217 5.97 -11.09 5.52
N PRO A 218 6.30 -12.11 4.72
CA PRO A 218 7.21 -13.18 5.14
C PRO A 218 8.60 -12.63 5.47
N LEU A 219 9.31 -13.33 6.35
CA LEU A 219 10.72 -13.08 6.57
C LEU A 219 11.52 -13.52 5.33
N VAL A 220 12.14 -12.58 4.63
CA VAL A 220 13.06 -12.89 3.53
C VAL A 220 14.44 -13.18 4.12
N VAL A 221 14.83 -14.45 4.15
CA VAL A 221 16.20 -14.85 4.51
C VAL A 221 17.06 -14.78 3.25
N ALA A 222 18.06 -13.90 3.23
CA ALA A 222 19.00 -13.81 2.11
C ALA A 222 19.84 -15.09 2.02
N THR A 223 19.72 -15.84 0.93
CA THR A 223 20.61 -16.96 0.62
C THR A 223 21.84 -16.43 -0.10
N THR A 224 23.02 -16.57 0.50
CA THR A 224 24.29 -16.31 -0.19
C THR A 224 24.66 -17.52 -1.04
N THR A 225 24.57 -17.38 -2.37
CA THR A 225 25.11 -18.37 -3.30
C THR A 225 26.61 -18.12 -3.49
N THR A 226 27.46 -18.92 -2.85
CA THR A 226 28.92 -18.84 -3.05
C THR A 226 29.31 -19.72 -4.25
N THR A 227 29.55 -19.10 -5.41
CA THR A 227 30.10 -19.81 -6.58
C THR A 227 31.62 -19.97 -6.39
N THR A 228 32.09 -21.21 -6.20
CA THR A 228 33.53 -21.51 -6.15
C THR A 228 33.94 -22.10 -7.50
N THR A 229 34.68 -21.33 -8.30
CA THR A 229 35.22 -21.80 -9.59
C THR A 229 36.60 -22.43 -9.34
N THR A 230 36.72 -23.75 -9.48
CA THR A 230 38.01 -24.44 -9.49
C THR A 230 38.39 -24.74 -10.93
N THR A 231 39.51 -24.18 -11.40
CA THR A 231 40.06 -24.48 -12.73
C THR A 231 41.06 -25.63 -12.63
N VAL A 232 40.70 -26.79 -13.20
CA VAL A 232 41.62 -27.89 -13.48
C VAL A 232 41.59 -28.15 -14.98
N ALA A 233 42.77 -28.38 -15.55
CA ALA A 233 43.04 -28.42 -16.98
C ALA A 233 42.02 -29.23 -17.80
N ALA A 234 41.46 -28.55 -18.82
CA ALA A 234 40.82 -29.11 -20.01
C ALA A 234 39.61 -30.05 -19.82
N THR A 235 38.64 -29.73 -18.96
CA THR A 235 37.22 -30.07 -19.19
C THR A 235 36.32 -29.17 -18.35
N THR A 236 35.40 -28.42 -18.98
CA THR A 236 34.47 -27.52 -18.29
C THR A 236 33.25 -28.29 -17.81
N THR A 237 33.17 -28.60 -16.51
CA THR A 237 31.98 -29.20 -15.89
C THR A 237 31.42 -28.25 -14.85
N THR A 238 30.24 -27.69 -15.11
CA THR A 238 29.54 -26.78 -14.19
C THR A 238 28.70 -27.61 -13.21
N THR A 239 29.11 -27.68 -11.94
CA THR A 239 28.34 -28.34 -10.88
C THR A 239 27.73 -27.30 -9.95
N THR A 240 26.40 -27.21 -9.94
CA THR A 240 25.64 -26.37 -9.02
C THR A 240 25.35 -27.19 -7.75
N THR A 241 26.05 -26.91 -6.65
CA THR A 241 25.73 -27.53 -5.35
C THR A 241 25.02 -26.53 -4.45
N VAL A 242 23.77 -26.84 -4.09
CA VAL A 242 23.03 -26.12 -3.05
C VAL A 242 23.52 -26.63 -1.70
N ALA A 243 24.28 -25.83 -0.97
CA ALA A 243 24.65 -26.15 0.41
C ALA A 243 23.45 -25.90 1.33
N PRO A 244 23.01 -26.88 2.15
CA PRO A 244 22.06 -26.59 3.21
C PRO A 244 22.74 -25.70 4.24
N ALA A 245 22.05 -24.66 4.70
CA ALA A 245 22.48 -23.87 5.84
C ALA A 245 22.74 -24.81 7.03
N THR A 246 23.91 -24.68 7.64
CA THR A 246 24.28 -25.38 8.87
C THR A 246 23.30 -25.02 9.98
N THR A 247 22.31 -25.89 10.21
CA THR A 247 21.59 -25.94 11.48
C THR A 247 22.48 -26.65 12.49
N THR A 248 22.82 -25.95 13.56
CA THR A 248 23.35 -26.54 14.79
C THR A 248 22.41 -27.65 15.26
N THR A 249 22.90 -28.87 15.17
CA THR A 249 22.24 -30.10 15.59
C THR A 249 22.02 -30.10 17.10
N VAL A 250 20.76 -30.10 17.54
CA VAL A 250 20.38 -30.69 18.83
C VAL A 250 20.30 -32.21 18.63
N ALA A 251 20.85 -32.93 19.60
CA ALA A 251 21.11 -34.37 19.63
C ALA A 251 19.90 -35.27 19.27
N PRO A 252 20.14 -36.47 18.72
CA PRO A 252 19.10 -37.35 18.22
C PRO A 252 18.40 -38.08 19.37
N ALA A 253 17.07 -37.97 19.43
CA ALA A 253 16.23 -38.92 20.15
C ALA A 253 15.79 -40.03 19.18
N THR A 254 16.05 -41.25 19.60
CA THR A 254 15.79 -42.54 18.95
C THR A 254 14.42 -42.66 18.29
N THR A 255 14.45 -43.10 17.03
CA THR A 255 13.30 -43.57 16.25
C THR A 255 12.82 -44.93 16.76
N THR A 256 11.59 -44.99 17.27
CA THR A 256 10.79 -46.21 17.27
C THR A 256 9.94 -46.24 16.01
N THR A 257 10.09 -47.32 15.26
CA THR A 257 9.34 -47.68 14.06
C THR A 257 7.87 -47.94 14.40
N VAL A 258 6.94 -47.28 13.72
CA VAL A 258 5.53 -47.69 13.69
C VAL A 258 5.05 -47.79 12.23
N ALA A 259 4.39 -48.91 11.97
CA ALA A 259 3.83 -49.41 10.72
C ALA A 259 2.75 -48.49 10.10
N PRO A 260 2.40 -48.67 8.80
CA PRO A 260 1.48 -47.76 8.12
C PRO A 260 0.03 -48.05 8.52
N THR A 261 -0.74 -47.01 8.86
CA THR A 261 -2.19 -47.11 9.06
C THR A 261 -2.94 -46.00 8.32
N THR A 262 -3.70 -46.47 7.33
CA THR A 262 -5.00 -45.99 6.84
C THR A 262 -5.49 -44.60 7.26
N THR A 263 -5.69 -43.77 6.23
CA THR A 263 -6.46 -42.53 6.21
C THR A 263 -7.83 -42.72 6.86
N THR A 264 -8.06 -42.06 8.00
CA THR A 264 -9.40 -41.90 8.57
C THR A 264 -9.69 -40.40 8.68
N THR A 265 -10.77 -39.97 8.05
CA THR A 265 -11.29 -38.60 8.10
C THR A 265 -11.65 -38.24 9.54
N VAL A 266 -10.94 -37.27 10.13
CA VAL A 266 -11.25 -36.77 11.47
C VAL A 266 -12.43 -35.80 11.38
N ALA A 267 -13.57 -36.19 11.95
CA ALA A 267 -14.73 -35.34 12.13
C ALA A 267 -14.39 -34.13 13.03
N VAL A 268 -14.74 -32.93 12.58
CA VAL A 268 -14.59 -31.68 13.33
C VAL A 268 -15.44 -31.76 14.62
N ALA A 269 -14.78 -31.73 15.78
CA ALA A 269 -15.45 -31.87 17.05
C ALA A 269 -16.32 -30.63 17.37
N LYS A 270 -17.62 -30.87 17.60
CA LYS A 270 -18.63 -29.83 17.85
C LYS A 270 -18.36 -29.13 19.18
N LYS A 271 -18.21 -27.80 19.16
CA LYS A 271 -18.09 -26.99 20.39
C LYS A 271 -19.42 -26.91 21.11
N THR A 272 -19.40 -27.00 22.44
CA THR A 272 -20.56 -26.84 23.32
C THR A 272 -20.30 -25.71 24.32
N THR A 273 -21.35 -25.03 24.76
CA THR A 273 -21.28 -23.91 25.70
C THR A 273 -21.86 -24.31 27.05
N ILE A 274 -21.13 -24.04 28.14
CA ILE A 274 -21.63 -24.20 29.52
C ILE A 274 -21.72 -22.84 30.21
N VAL A 275 -22.60 -22.75 31.21
CA VAL A 275 -22.68 -21.60 32.12
C VAL A 275 -22.06 -22.02 33.44
N CYS A 276 -21.17 -21.19 33.97
CA CYS A 276 -20.44 -21.39 35.21
C CYS A 276 -20.77 -20.25 36.17
N THR A 277 -21.02 -20.54 37.44
CA THR A 277 -21.42 -19.56 38.46
C THR A 277 -20.48 -19.56 39.66
N LYS A 278 -20.23 -18.35 40.20
CA LYS A 278 -19.52 -18.12 41.47
C LYS A 278 -20.24 -16.99 42.21
N GLY A 279 -21.09 -17.33 43.17
CA GLY A 279 -22.01 -16.38 43.78
C GLY A 279 -23.02 -15.84 42.76
N SER A 280 -23.17 -14.52 42.67
CA SER A 280 -24.01 -13.83 41.68
C SER A 280 -23.37 -13.71 40.29
N THR A 281 -22.06 -13.89 40.18
CA THR A 281 -21.37 -13.78 38.88
C THR A 281 -21.56 -15.03 38.03
N THR A 282 -21.88 -14.81 36.74
CA THR A 282 -22.04 -15.88 35.74
C THR A 282 -21.01 -15.71 34.62
N LYS A 283 -20.45 -16.82 34.13
CA LYS A 283 -19.53 -16.86 32.98
C LYS A 283 -19.95 -17.95 32.00
N ARG A 284 -19.86 -17.68 30.70
CA ARG A 284 -20.13 -18.67 29.63
C ARG A 284 -18.81 -19.16 29.04
N VAL A 285 -18.66 -20.47 28.87
CA VAL A 285 -17.44 -21.09 28.33
C VAL A 285 -17.81 -21.99 27.15
N THR A 286 -17.23 -21.73 25.97
CA THR A 286 -17.47 -22.49 24.74
C THR A 286 -16.19 -23.19 24.29
N ALA A 287 -16.18 -24.53 24.30
CA ALA A 287 -15.05 -25.34 23.86
C ALA A 287 -15.52 -26.72 23.38
N VAL A 288 -14.61 -27.53 22.84
CA VAL A 288 -14.90 -28.92 22.44
C VAL A 288 -15.18 -29.83 23.66
N ASN A 289 -14.72 -29.43 24.85
CA ASN A 289 -15.11 -30.02 26.13
C ASN A 289 -14.96 -28.96 27.24
N PRO A 290 -15.93 -28.04 27.39
CA PRO A 290 -15.75 -26.87 28.24
C PRO A 290 -15.74 -27.25 29.72
N LYS A 291 -14.83 -26.64 30.49
CA LYS A 291 -14.73 -26.76 31.94
C LYS A 291 -14.87 -25.39 32.58
N CYS A 292 -15.44 -25.35 33.79
CA CYS A 292 -15.54 -24.09 34.52
C CYS A 292 -14.17 -23.64 35.04
N PRO A 293 -13.86 -22.33 34.99
CA PRO A 293 -12.65 -21.77 35.58
C PRO A 293 -12.60 -22.04 37.09
N THR A 294 -11.40 -22.04 37.66
CA THR A 294 -11.17 -22.26 39.09
C THR A 294 -12.06 -21.36 39.94
N GLY A 295 -12.83 -21.96 40.84
CA GLY A 295 -13.78 -21.26 41.72
C GLY A 295 -15.18 -21.04 41.14
N TYR A 296 -15.46 -21.43 39.90
CA TYR A 296 -16.80 -21.46 39.33
C TYR A 296 -17.36 -22.89 39.27
N LYS A 297 -18.65 -23.07 39.59
CA LYS A 297 -19.36 -24.34 39.46
C LYS A 297 -20.23 -24.32 38.21
N LYS A 298 -20.36 -25.46 37.51
CA LYS A 298 -21.27 -25.56 36.36
C LYS A 298 -22.70 -25.34 36.85
N LYS A 299 -23.41 -24.39 36.23
CA LYS A 299 -24.82 -24.14 36.51
C LYS A 299 -25.61 -25.30 35.92
N THR A 300 -26.04 -26.23 36.77
CA THR A 300 -26.97 -27.29 36.38
C THR A 300 -28.29 -26.64 35.98
N LYS A 301 -28.85 -27.10 34.86
CA LYS A 301 -30.18 -26.69 34.41
C LYS A 301 -31.23 -27.20 35.37
#